data_AF-A0A534NUE3-F1
#
_entry.id   AF-A0A534NUE3-F1
#
_cell.length_a   1.000
_cell.length_b   1.000
_cell.length_c   1.000
_cell.angle_alpha   90.00
_cell.angle_beta   90.00
_cell.angle_gamma   90.00
#
_symmetry.space_group_name_H-M   'P 1'
#
loop_
_entity.id
_entity.type
_entity.pdbx_description
1 polymer ?
#
loop_
_entity_poly.entity_id
_entity_poly.type
_entity_poly.pdbx_seq_one_letter_code
_entity_poly.pdbx_strand_id
1 'polypeptide(L)'
;IYIEAGEYDAEAIEKYPVRFEIDELRCIVCGFCVEACPKDAIRMDTGTHAPAVLSRPLAVFDKEALLKGPPVEHSTDVLTYRVPLKTVAPPRDEEPSGSGH
;
A
#
# COMPACT_ATOMS: atom_id res chain seq x y z
N ILE A 1 12.54 -2.83 0.54
CA ILE A 1 11.22 -2.17 0.42
C ILE A 1 11.45 -0.72 0.00
N TYR A 2 10.67 -0.23 -0.95
CA TYR A 2 10.67 1.18 -1.39
C TYR A 2 9.27 1.74 -1.18
N ILE A 3 9.19 2.90 -0.51
CA ILE A 3 7.92 3.55 -0.20
C ILE A 3 8.07 5.03 -0.52
N GLU A 4 7.11 5.56 -1.27
CA GLU A 4 6.94 6.97 -1.53
C GLU A 4 5.55 7.38 -1.04
N ALA A 5 5.50 8.32 -0.11
CA ALA A 5 4.26 8.79 0.49
C ALA A 5 3.86 10.13 -0.13
N GLY A 6 2.58 10.26 -0.47
CA GLY A 6 1.94 11.53 -0.79
C GLY A 6 1.08 12.01 0.38
N GLU A 7 0.61 13.25 0.27
CA GLU A 7 -0.22 13.92 1.28
C GLU A 7 -1.67 14.07 0.79
N TYR A 8 -2.63 13.85 1.69
CA TYR A 8 -4.03 14.20 1.46
C TYR A 8 -4.32 15.58 2.05
N ASP A 9 -5.29 16.28 1.46
CA ASP A 9 -5.79 17.55 1.98
C ASP A 9 -6.81 17.40 3.11
N ALA A 10 -7.28 16.18 3.35
CA ALA A 10 -8.26 15.88 4.37
C ALA A 10 -7.58 15.74 5.74
N GLU A 11 -8.06 16.47 6.75
CA GLU A 11 -7.50 16.42 8.12
C GLU A 11 -7.54 15.03 8.77
N ALA A 12 -8.37 14.12 8.25
CA ALA A 12 -8.54 12.78 8.81
C ALA A 12 -7.47 11.77 8.35
N ILE A 13 -6.90 11.95 7.15
CA ILE A 13 -5.88 11.03 6.59
C ILE A 13 -4.68 11.87 6.20
N GLU A 14 -3.54 11.66 6.85
CA GLU A 14 -2.37 12.50 6.60
C GLU A 14 -1.58 12.04 5.37
N LYS A 15 -1.45 10.72 5.15
CA LYS A 15 -0.54 10.15 4.15
C LYS A 15 -1.14 8.96 3.42
N TYR A 16 -0.69 8.75 2.18
CA TYR A 16 -1.00 7.58 1.38
C TYR A 16 0.22 7.11 0.59
N PRO A 17 0.30 5.81 0.24
CA PRO A 17 1.39 5.34 -0.61
C PRO A 17 1.13 5.73 -2.07
N VAL A 18 1.94 6.65 -2.57
CA VAL A 18 2.07 6.93 -4.02
C VAL A 18 2.74 5.75 -4.68
N ARG A 19 3.83 5.27 -4.09
CA ARG A 19 4.56 4.08 -4.55
C ARG A 19 4.85 3.17 -3.37
N PHE A 20 4.60 1.88 -3.55
CA PHE A 20 4.90 0.87 -2.56
C PHE A 20 5.42 -0.38 -3.27
N GLU A 21 6.69 -0.69 -3.09
CA GLU A 21 7.34 -1.81 -3.78
C GLU A 21 8.12 -2.69 -2.81
N ILE A 22 7.90 -4.00 -2.92
CA ILE A 22 8.69 -5.02 -2.22
C ILE A 22 9.45 -5.84 -3.26
N ASP A 23 10.77 -5.84 -3.13
CA ASP A 23 11.66 -6.68 -3.92
C ASP A 23 11.92 -7.97 -3.14
N GLU A 24 11.23 -9.05 -3.54
CA GLU A 24 11.29 -10.35 -2.86
C GLU A 24 12.66 -11.02 -2.98
N LEU A 25 13.52 -10.61 -3.92
CA LEU A 25 14.91 -11.10 -3.99
C LEU A 25 15.84 -10.38 -3.02
N ARG A 26 15.40 -9.27 -2.41
CA ARG A 26 16.13 -8.52 -1.38
C ARG A 26 15.50 -8.62 0.00
N CYS A 27 14.23 -8.99 0.08
CA CYS A 27 13.55 -9.24 1.34
C CYS A 27 14.18 -10.44 2.05
N ILE A 28 14.48 -10.28 3.34
CA ILE A 28 15.00 -11.38 4.19
C ILE A 28 13.94 -11.93 5.13
N VAL A 29 12.67 -11.53 4.95
CA VAL A 29 11.52 -12.06 5.70
C VAL A 29 11.67 -11.85 7.23
N CYS A 30 12.23 -10.70 7.64
CA CYS A 30 12.54 -10.44 9.06
C CYS A 30 11.37 -9.89 9.90
N GLY A 31 10.29 -9.40 9.26
CA GLY A 31 9.14 -8.83 9.98
C GLY A 31 9.29 -7.38 10.44
N PHE A 32 10.45 -6.74 10.30
CA PHE A 32 10.65 -5.35 10.77
C PHE A 32 9.71 -4.33 10.12
N CYS A 33 9.29 -4.56 8.87
CA CYS A 33 8.31 -3.69 8.23
C CYS A 33 6.91 -3.79 8.86
N VAL A 34 6.53 -4.98 9.34
CA VAL A 34 5.26 -5.22 10.06
C VAL A 34 5.29 -4.49 11.39
N GLU A 35 6.36 -4.67 12.17
CA GLU A 35 6.51 -4.02 13.47
C GLU A 35 6.60 -2.49 13.38
N ALA A 36 7.25 -1.98 12.32
CA ALA A 36 7.39 -0.55 12.10
C ALA A 36 6.07 0.13 11.70
N CYS A 37 5.07 -0.62 11.22
CA CYS A 37 3.84 -0.04 10.70
C CYS A 37 2.86 0.31 11.83
N PRO A 38 2.57 1.61 12.09
CA PRO A 38 1.70 2.01 13.20
C PRO A 38 0.20 1.80 12.91
N LYS A 39 -0.15 1.40 11.68
CA LYS A 39 -1.52 1.24 11.19
C LYS A 39 -1.81 -0.18 10.70
N ASP A 40 -0.90 -1.13 10.93
CA ASP A 40 -1.03 -2.54 10.50
C ASP A 40 -1.35 -2.71 9.00
N ALA A 41 -0.84 -1.80 8.15
CA ALA A 41 -1.09 -1.81 6.70
C ALA A 41 -0.29 -2.89 5.94
N ILE A 42 0.71 -3.50 6.58
CA ILE A 42 1.54 -4.57 6.02
C ILE A 42 1.64 -5.72 7.01
N ARG A 43 1.39 -6.94 6.54
CA ARG A 43 1.28 -8.15 7.38
C ARG A 43 1.95 -9.35 6.73
N MET A 44 2.29 -10.36 7.53
CA MET A 44 2.99 -11.58 7.08
C MET A 44 2.30 -12.87 7.58
N ASP A 45 1.00 -12.82 7.83
CA ASP A 45 0.21 -13.89 8.46
C ASP A 45 -0.63 -14.72 7.46
N THR A 46 -0.48 -14.48 6.16
CA THR A 46 -1.22 -15.19 5.11
C THR A 46 -0.76 -16.64 4.89
N GLY A 47 0.39 -17.02 5.47
CA GLY A 47 1.05 -18.31 5.20
C GLY A 47 1.53 -18.48 3.75
N THR A 48 1.49 -17.42 2.93
CA THR A 48 1.90 -17.44 1.53
C THR A 48 3.31 -16.88 1.40
N HIS A 49 4.17 -17.58 0.67
CA HIS A 49 5.52 -17.12 0.33
C HIS A 49 5.59 -16.60 -1.11
N ALA A 50 6.62 -15.81 -1.39
CA ALA A 50 6.88 -15.33 -2.73
C ALA A 50 6.98 -16.51 -3.73
N PRO A 51 6.30 -16.46 -4.87
CA PRO A 51 6.38 -17.49 -5.89
C PRO A 51 7.78 -17.51 -6.52
N ALA A 52 8.18 -18.67 -7.03
CA ALA A 52 9.38 -18.77 -7.85
C ALA A 52 9.15 -18.01 -9.18
N VAL A 53 10.09 -17.14 -9.54
CA VAL A 53 10.04 -16.35 -10.78
C VAL A 53 11.33 -16.48 -11.57
N LEU A 54 11.25 -16.30 -12.89
CA LEU A 54 12.36 -16.50 -13.82
C LEU A 54 13.09 -15.21 -14.19
N SER A 55 12.61 -14.04 -13.73
CA SER A 55 13.27 -12.77 -13.95
C SER A 55 13.06 -11.85 -12.76
N ARG A 56 14.05 -10.98 -12.51
CA ARG A 56 14.03 -10.02 -11.40
C ARG A 56 12.81 -9.10 -11.39
N PRO A 57 12.35 -8.53 -12.52
CA PRO A 57 11.18 -7.65 -12.52
C PRO A 57 9.91 -8.33 -11.99
N LEU A 58 9.77 -9.64 -12.22
CA LEU A 58 8.63 -10.41 -11.71
C LEU A 58 8.70 -10.67 -10.19
N ALA A 59 9.85 -10.44 -9.56
CA ALA A 59 10.02 -10.55 -8.10
C ALA A 59 9.79 -9.21 -7.39
N VAL A 60 9.50 -8.14 -8.13
CA VAL A 60 9.18 -6.83 -7.56
C VAL A 60 7.67 -6.69 -7.54
N PHE A 61 7.11 -6.62 -6.33
CA PHE A 61 5.69 -6.54 -6.06
C PHE A 61 5.34 -5.08 -5.88
N ASP A 62 4.52 -4.55 -6.78
CA ASP A 62 3.99 -3.19 -6.71
C ASP A 62 2.77 -3.10 -5.77
N LYS A 63 2.29 -1.87 -5.58
CA LYS A 63 1.15 -1.55 -4.72
C LYS A 63 -0.08 -2.36 -5.14
N GLU A 64 -0.34 -2.46 -6.43
CA GLU A 64 -1.49 -3.15 -7.01
C GLU A 64 -1.41 -4.66 -6.77
N ALA A 65 -0.24 -5.27 -6.89
CA ALA A 65 -0.03 -6.68 -6.57
C ALA A 65 -0.25 -6.96 -5.07
N LEU A 66 0.23 -6.07 -4.19
CA LEU A 66 0.13 -6.23 -2.74
C LEU A 66 -1.30 -6.03 -2.20
N LEU A 67 -2.14 -5.25 -2.89
CA LEU A 67 -3.53 -4.99 -2.51
C LEU A 67 -4.54 -6.07 -2.94
N LYS A 68 -4.12 -7.13 -3.66
CA LYS A 68 -5.02 -8.22 -4.10
C LYS A 68 -5.53 -9.13 -2.97
N GLY A 69 -5.03 -8.94 -1.75
CA GLY A 69 -5.47 -9.66 -0.55
C GLY A 69 -6.82 -9.19 -0.01
N PRO A 70 -7.34 -9.85 1.04
CA PRO A 70 -8.50 -9.35 1.76
C PRO A 70 -8.19 -7.96 2.35
N PRO A 71 -9.19 -7.06 2.42
CA PRO A 71 -8.99 -5.77 3.04
C PRO A 71 -8.62 -5.94 4.52
N VAL A 72 -7.68 -5.12 4.97
CA VAL A 72 -7.30 -5.01 6.38
C VAL A 72 -8.00 -3.79 6.99
N GLU A 73 -8.46 -3.91 8.22
CA GLU A 73 -9.04 -2.81 8.99
C GLU A 73 -8.23 -2.63 10.27
N HIS A 74 -7.82 -1.39 10.56
CA HIS A 74 -7.23 -1.02 11.83
C HIS A 74 -8.26 -0.28 12.69
N SER A 75 -8.25 -0.51 14.00
CA SER A 75 -9.25 0.05 14.94
C SER A 75 -9.31 1.58 14.97
N THR A 76 -8.26 2.23 14.47
CA THR A 76 -8.15 3.70 14.38
C THR A 76 -8.22 4.22 12.94
N ASP A 77 -8.69 3.41 12.00
CA ASP A 77 -8.91 3.86 10.63
C ASP A 77 -10.10 4.80 10.57
N VAL A 78 -9.83 6.04 10.17
CA VAL A 78 -10.86 7.08 10.03
C VAL A 78 -11.87 6.76 8.92
N LEU A 79 -11.50 5.88 7.98
CA LEU A 79 -12.35 5.42 6.88
C LEU A 79 -13.51 4.55 7.36
N THR A 80 -13.35 3.82 8.48
CA THR A 80 -14.41 2.94 9.00
C THR A 80 -15.41 3.71 9.88
N TYR A 81 -15.05 4.86 10.46
CA TYR A 81 -15.89 5.55 11.45
C TYR A 81 -16.34 6.97 11.12
N ARG A 82 -15.69 7.71 10.21
CA ARG A 82 -15.97 9.17 10.07
C ARG A 82 -16.27 9.69 8.67
N VAL A 83 -15.87 9.02 7.59
CA VAL A 83 -15.95 9.60 6.25
C VAL A 83 -16.34 8.52 5.23
N PRO A 84 -17.54 8.57 4.61
CA PRO A 84 -17.83 7.68 3.49
C PRO A 84 -16.84 7.95 2.37
N LEU A 85 -16.25 6.88 1.80
CA LEU A 85 -15.23 6.89 0.72
C LEU A 85 -15.52 7.89 -0.42
N LYS A 86 -16.79 8.24 -0.65
CA LYS A 86 -17.21 9.25 -1.64
C LYS A 86 -16.77 10.69 -1.35
N THR A 87 -16.28 10.99 -0.14
CA THR A 87 -15.94 12.36 0.29
C THR A 87 -14.44 12.59 0.48
N VAL A 88 -13.61 11.55 0.34
CA VAL A 88 -12.16 11.72 0.27
C VAL A 88 -11.83 12.21 -1.13
N ALA A 89 -11.39 13.46 -1.26
CA ALA A 89 -10.88 13.99 -2.51
C ALA A 89 -9.72 13.10 -3.00
N PRO A 90 -9.61 12.83 -4.31
CA PRO A 90 -8.49 12.06 -4.84
C PRO A 90 -7.17 12.73 -4.44
N PRO A 91 -6.13 11.94 -4.18
CA PRO A 91 -4.83 12.50 -3.82
C PRO A 91 -4.31 13.43 -4.93
N ARG A 92 -3.58 14.48 -4.53
CA ARG A 92 -3.09 15.53 -5.45
C ARG A 92 -2.22 15.01 -6.60
N ASP A 93 -1.62 13.84 -6.43
CA ASP A 93 -0.71 13.24 -7.42
C ASP A 93 -1.41 12.22 -8.36
N GLU A 94 -2.69 11.88 -8.11
CA GLU A 94 -3.54 11.16 -9.07
C GLU A 94 -4.24 12.16 -10.02
N GLU A 95 -3.46 12.93 -10.77
CA GLU A 95 -3.97 13.58 -11.99
C GLU A 95 -4.43 12.47 -12.96
N PRO A 96 -5.60 12.62 -13.61
CA PRO A 96 -6.11 11.61 -14.53
C PRO A 96 -5.12 11.49 -15.68
N SER A 97 -4.50 10.30 -15.81
CA SER A 97 -3.74 9.96 -17.00
C SER A 97 -4.65 10.03 -18.23
N GLY A 98 -4.59 11.18 -18.91
CA GLY A 98 -4.97 11.36 -20.30
C GLY A 98 -6.46 11.34 -20.62
N SER A 99 -7.10 12.51 -20.53
CA SER A 99 -7.98 12.92 -21.63
C SER A 99 -7.07 13.29 -22.81
N GLY A 100 -6.86 12.34 -23.71
CA GLY A 100 -6.09 12.53 -24.93
C GLY A 100 -6.99 12.30 -26.16
N HIS A 101 -7.44 13.42 -26.73
CA HIS A 101 -7.95 13.66 -28.11
C HIS A 101 -8.85 12.62 -28.77
#